data_AF-F2NRA2-F1
#
_entry.id   AF-F2NRA2-F1
#
_cell.length_a   1.000
_cell.length_b   1.000
_cell.length_c   1.000
_cell.angle_alpha   90.00
_cell.angle_beta   90.00
_cell.angle_gamma   90.00
#
_symmetry.space_group_name_H-M   'P 1'
#
loop_
_entity.id
_entity.type
_entity.pdbx_description
1 polymer ?
#
loop_
_entity_poly.entity_id
_entity_poly.type
_entity_poly.pdbx_seq_one_letter_code
_entity_poly.pdbx_strand_id
1 'polypeptide(L)'
;MPNCLEGSLTDEAKQRALYTLNFIRALVGLPPVGYDPASDPMVQKASLMFAANNAIDHFPPTSWACYTAEGAEGAKKSNLAIKSSSAPITPLPGEFIVLWADDVNVSKLGHRRWLVDPFLKHVAFGLVDGSPLVGGAAFSVGSAIRVIYAEEADISNLALPFVAYPRGEFPTALLTNDWFFSFGVLADPSGRFNNGDVDYSQAQIRVTDPSGAALSVTEVSFTDPNPTSVMGLPNHLQWKVPGLQDGVTYTVTITNVRVNGTPQDFSYTVHLR
;
A
#
# COMPACT_ATOMS: atom_id res chain seq x y z
N MET A 1 -2.76 -24.79 -13.85
CA MET A 1 -1.48 -24.92 -13.13
C MET A 1 -1.04 -26.37 -12.82
N PRO A 2 -1.27 -27.39 -13.67
CA PRO A 2 -1.07 -28.80 -13.27
C PRO A 2 0.38 -29.25 -12.99
N ASN A 3 1.41 -28.45 -13.31
CA ASN A 3 2.83 -28.82 -13.12
C ASN A 3 3.60 -27.88 -12.18
N CYS A 4 2.91 -26.99 -11.45
CA CYS A 4 3.55 -26.00 -10.58
C CYS A 4 4.67 -25.19 -11.25
N LEU A 5 4.37 -24.66 -12.44
CA LEU A 5 5.26 -23.75 -13.16
C LEU A 5 4.74 -22.33 -13.01
N GLU A 6 5.56 -21.45 -12.42
CA GLU A 6 5.24 -20.03 -12.19
C GLU A 6 5.39 -19.18 -13.45
N GLY A 7 6.11 -19.69 -14.46
CA GLY A 7 6.43 -18.94 -15.66
C GLY A 7 7.25 -17.68 -15.36
N SER A 8 7.19 -16.70 -16.25
CA SER A 8 7.87 -15.41 -16.04
C SER A 8 7.02 -14.30 -16.63
N LEU A 9 6.94 -13.19 -15.92
CA LEU A 9 6.32 -11.98 -16.46
C LEU A 9 7.16 -11.40 -17.58
N THR A 10 6.49 -10.85 -18.58
CA THR A 10 7.16 -10.02 -19.59
C THR A 10 7.66 -8.73 -18.94
N ASP A 11 8.67 -8.11 -19.54
CA ASP A 11 9.20 -6.85 -19.03
C ASP A 11 8.15 -5.73 -19.06
N GLU A 12 7.24 -5.74 -20.04
CA GLU A 12 6.12 -4.79 -20.11
C GLU A 12 5.17 -4.93 -18.92
N ALA A 13 4.89 -6.16 -18.47
CA ALA A 13 4.03 -6.40 -17.32
C ALA A 13 4.67 -5.88 -16.02
N LYS A 14 5.98 -6.15 -15.84
CA LYS A 14 6.76 -5.65 -14.69
C LYS A 14 6.81 -4.12 -14.68
N GLN A 15 7.12 -3.52 -15.84
CA GLN A 15 7.16 -2.07 -15.99
C GLN A 15 5.79 -1.43 -15.75
N ARG A 16 4.69 -2.05 -16.20
CA ARG A 16 3.35 -1.53 -15.93
C ARG A 16 3.07 -1.45 -14.43
N ALA A 17 3.39 -2.48 -13.66
CA ALA A 17 3.24 -2.45 -12.20
C ALA A 17 4.11 -1.34 -11.58
N LEU A 18 5.38 -1.26 -11.97
CA LEU A 18 6.31 -0.23 -11.47
C LEU A 18 5.84 1.19 -11.80
N TYR A 19 5.39 1.44 -13.04
CA TYR A 19 4.89 2.75 -13.45
C TYR A 19 3.63 3.15 -12.70
N THR A 20 2.69 2.22 -12.47
CA THR A 20 1.51 2.52 -11.65
C THR A 20 1.91 2.85 -10.21
N LEU A 21 2.85 2.12 -9.62
CA LEU A 21 3.34 2.42 -8.26
C LEU A 21 4.01 3.79 -8.20
N ASN A 22 4.93 4.07 -9.12
CA ASN A 22 5.65 5.34 -9.15
C ASN A 22 4.73 6.53 -9.47
N PHE A 23 3.68 6.33 -10.26
CA PHE A 23 2.62 7.32 -10.44
C PHE A 23 1.91 7.63 -9.12
N ILE A 24 1.48 6.61 -8.37
CA ILE A 24 0.84 6.77 -7.06
C ILE A 24 1.77 7.48 -6.06
N ARG A 25 3.06 7.08 -6.01
CA ARG A 25 4.07 7.71 -5.15
C ARG A 25 4.26 9.19 -5.49
N ALA A 26 4.28 9.55 -6.76
CA ALA A 26 4.38 10.94 -7.19
C ALA A 26 3.20 11.80 -6.74
N LEU A 27 1.96 11.26 -6.73
CA LEU A 27 0.78 11.99 -6.25
C LEU A 27 0.91 12.39 -4.77
N VAL A 28 1.59 11.59 -3.96
CA VAL A 28 1.81 11.85 -2.54
C VAL A 28 3.15 12.53 -2.24
N GLY A 29 3.88 12.97 -3.27
CA GLY A 29 5.13 13.72 -3.15
C GLY A 29 6.37 12.86 -2.87
N LEU A 30 6.30 11.56 -3.09
CA LEU A 30 7.42 10.63 -2.86
C LEU A 30 8.24 10.39 -4.12
N PRO A 31 9.56 10.15 -4.00
CA PRO A 31 10.39 9.77 -5.12
C PRO A 31 10.00 8.38 -5.66
N PRO A 32 10.28 8.10 -6.95
CA PRO A 32 10.04 6.79 -7.53
C PRO A 32 10.96 5.73 -6.89
N VAL A 33 10.51 4.49 -6.92
CA VAL A 33 11.30 3.31 -6.55
C VAL A 33 11.87 2.62 -7.79
N GLY A 34 12.97 1.90 -7.59
CA GLY A 34 13.56 1.02 -8.60
C GLY A 34 12.84 -0.33 -8.72
N TYR A 35 13.20 -1.09 -9.75
CA TYR A 35 12.79 -2.49 -9.88
C TYR A 35 13.93 -3.41 -9.45
N ASP A 36 13.60 -4.48 -8.72
CA ASP A 36 14.54 -5.51 -8.29
C ASP A 36 14.30 -6.83 -9.05
N PRO A 37 14.98 -7.07 -10.18
CA PRO A 37 14.80 -8.29 -10.95
C PRO A 37 15.34 -9.53 -10.23
N ALA A 38 16.22 -9.38 -9.23
CA ALA A 38 16.78 -10.52 -8.50
C ALA A 38 15.71 -11.21 -7.62
N SER A 39 14.64 -10.49 -7.27
CA SER A 39 13.50 -11.04 -6.53
C SER A 39 12.38 -11.58 -7.41
N ASP A 40 12.47 -11.50 -8.74
CA ASP A 40 11.43 -12.00 -9.66
C ASP A 40 11.04 -13.48 -9.39
N PRO A 41 12.00 -14.43 -9.25
CA PRO A 41 11.65 -15.82 -8.98
C PRO A 41 10.88 -15.98 -7.66
N MET A 42 11.27 -15.22 -6.63
CA MET A 42 10.65 -15.25 -5.31
C MET A 42 9.18 -14.81 -5.35
N VAL A 43 8.89 -13.66 -5.98
CA VAL A 43 7.51 -13.15 -6.07
C VAL A 43 6.65 -13.95 -7.04
N GLN A 44 7.21 -14.50 -8.12
CA GLN A 44 6.47 -15.39 -9.03
C GLN A 44 6.08 -16.70 -8.34
N LYS A 45 6.97 -17.31 -7.55
CA LYS A 45 6.64 -18.51 -6.77
C LYS A 45 5.58 -18.25 -5.72
N ALA A 46 5.61 -17.10 -5.04
CA ALA A 46 4.56 -16.69 -4.12
C ALA A 46 3.21 -16.56 -4.84
N SER A 47 3.18 -15.86 -5.99
CA SER A 47 1.98 -15.69 -6.81
C SER A 47 1.41 -17.02 -7.32
N LEU A 48 2.27 -17.97 -7.74
CA LEU A 48 1.86 -19.32 -8.11
C LEU A 48 1.19 -20.04 -6.93
N MET A 49 1.78 -19.96 -5.74
CA MET A 49 1.20 -20.56 -4.53
C MET A 49 -0.20 -20.01 -4.25
N PHE A 50 -0.41 -18.69 -4.40
CA PHE A 50 -1.73 -18.10 -4.21
C PHE A 50 -2.74 -18.55 -5.27
N ALA A 51 -2.33 -18.50 -6.53
CA ALA A 51 -3.16 -18.90 -7.65
C ALA A 51 -3.57 -20.39 -7.53
N ALA A 52 -2.63 -21.28 -7.25
CA ALA A 52 -2.85 -22.72 -7.17
C ALA A 52 -3.76 -23.13 -6.01
N ASN A 53 -3.72 -22.41 -4.89
CA ASN A 53 -4.50 -22.73 -3.70
C ASN A 53 -5.81 -21.96 -3.59
N ASN A 54 -6.04 -21.00 -4.50
CA ASN A 54 -7.17 -20.07 -4.42
C ASN A 54 -7.28 -19.39 -3.04
N ALA A 55 -6.13 -19.04 -2.45
CA ALA A 55 -6.00 -18.46 -1.12
C ALA A 55 -4.71 -17.61 -1.02
N ILE A 56 -4.66 -16.68 -0.06
CA ILE A 56 -3.45 -15.90 0.28
C ILE A 56 -3.12 -16.06 1.77
N ASP A 57 -1.84 -16.05 2.08
CA ASP A 57 -1.30 -16.13 3.43
C ASP A 57 0.13 -15.59 3.40
N HIS A 58 0.51 -14.77 4.39
CA HIS A 58 1.91 -14.33 4.55
C HIS A 58 2.81 -15.43 5.11
N PHE A 59 2.23 -16.48 5.70
CA PHE A 59 2.92 -17.66 6.24
C PHE A 59 2.29 -18.93 5.68
N PRO A 60 2.33 -19.13 4.35
CA PRO A 60 1.64 -20.24 3.72
C PRO A 60 2.13 -21.58 4.30
N PRO A 61 1.22 -22.51 4.67
CA PRO A 61 1.62 -23.80 5.21
C PRO A 61 2.30 -24.64 4.12
N THR A 62 3.25 -25.49 4.53
CA THR A 62 3.99 -26.39 3.62
C THR A 62 3.09 -27.39 2.89
N SER A 63 1.84 -27.55 3.32
CA SER A 63 0.83 -28.41 2.70
C SER A 63 0.14 -27.77 1.48
N TRP A 64 0.38 -26.49 1.19
CA TRP A 64 -0.18 -25.85 0.01
C TRP A 64 0.32 -26.49 -1.29
N ALA A 65 -0.55 -26.56 -2.29
CA ALA A 65 -0.18 -26.96 -3.63
C ALA A 65 0.90 -25.99 -4.17
N CYS A 66 1.89 -26.52 -4.89
CA CYS A 66 3.01 -25.75 -5.43
C CYS A 66 3.83 -24.97 -4.38
N TYR A 67 3.77 -25.38 -3.10
CA TYR A 67 4.57 -24.76 -2.05
C TYR A 67 6.07 -24.85 -2.36
N THR A 68 6.76 -23.73 -2.16
CA THR A 68 8.23 -23.68 -2.11
C THR A 68 8.65 -22.78 -0.95
N ALA A 69 9.81 -23.05 -0.34
CA ALA A 69 10.35 -22.19 0.71
C ALA A 69 10.65 -20.76 0.21
N GLU A 70 11.10 -20.63 -1.04
CA GLU A 70 11.36 -19.33 -1.66
C GLU A 70 10.06 -18.54 -1.90
N GLY A 71 8.99 -19.19 -2.38
CA GLY A 71 7.68 -18.55 -2.52
C GLY A 71 7.08 -18.14 -1.16
N ALA A 72 7.26 -18.96 -0.11
CA ALA A 72 6.84 -18.60 1.24
C ALA A 72 7.59 -17.37 1.79
N GLU A 73 8.89 -17.26 1.51
CA GLU A 73 9.67 -16.05 1.85
C GLU A 73 9.20 -14.83 1.04
N GLY A 74 8.84 -15.02 -0.24
CA GLY A 74 8.19 -14.01 -1.06
C GLY A 74 6.88 -13.53 -0.45
N ALA A 75 6.02 -14.45 -0.02
CA ALA A 75 4.74 -14.14 0.63
C ALA A 75 4.92 -13.32 1.92
N LYS A 76 5.90 -13.68 2.75
CA LYS A 76 6.21 -12.98 4.00
C LYS A 76 6.66 -11.53 3.79
N LYS A 77 7.28 -11.22 2.66
CA LYS A 77 7.90 -9.91 2.35
C LYS A 77 7.08 -9.02 1.42
N SER A 78 5.88 -9.46 1.05
CA SER A 78 5.11 -8.84 -0.02
C SER A 78 3.73 -8.41 0.44
N ASN A 79 3.16 -7.40 -0.23
CA ASN A 79 1.71 -7.26 -0.27
C ASN A 79 1.14 -8.36 -1.17
N LEU A 80 0.02 -8.96 -0.75
CA LEU A 80 -0.55 -10.15 -1.38
C LEU A 80 -1.93 -9.83 -1.92
N ALA A 81 -2.29 -10.44 -3.05
CA ALA A 81 -3.63 -10.32 -3.59
C ALA A 81 -4.03 -11.58 -4.34
N ILE A 82 -5.34 -11.80 -4.40
CA ILE A 82 -5.94 -12.86 -5.18
C ILE A 82 -7.24 -12.40 -5.83
N LYS A 83 -7.48 -12.86 -7.05
CA LYS A 83 -8.78 -12.74 -7.73
C LYS A 83 -9.22 -14.12 -8.21
N SER A 84 -10.50 -14.45 -8.05
CA SER A 84 -11.07 -15.74 -8.45
C SER A 84 -12.36 -15.53 -9.24
N SER A 85 -12.62 -16.36 -10.23
CA SER A 85 -13.81 -16.24 -11.09
C SER A 85 -14.22 -17.58 -11.69
N SER A 86 -15.51 -17.70 -12.05
CA SER A 86 -16.03 -18.78 -12.91
C SER A 86 -15.78 -18.53 -14.40
N ALA A 87 -15.43 -17.30 -14.79
CA ALA A 87 -15.09 -16.91 -16.15
C ALA A 87 -13.59 -16.58 -16.27
N PRO A 88 -12.99 -16.67 -17.48
CA PRO A 88 -11.60 -16.29 -17.69
C PRO A 88 -11.29 -14.87 -17.19
N ILE A 89 -10.14 -14.71 -16.54
CA ILE A 89 -9.65 -13.42 -16.05
C ILE A 89 -8.46 -13.01 -16.92
N THR A 90 -8.46 -11.77 -17.40
CA THR A 90 -7.28 -11.14 -17.99
C THR A 90 -6.67 -10.21 -16.95
N PRO A 91 -5.65 -10.62 -16.19
CA PRO A 91 -5.13 -9.78 -15.12
C PRO A 91 -4.28 -8.64 -15.67
N LEU A 92 -4.55 -7.42 -15.20
CA LEU A 92 -3.75 -6.24 -15.51
C LEU A 92 -2.83 -5.90 -14.34
N PRO A 93 -1.49 -5.87 -14.50
CA PRO A 93 -0.55 -5.64 -13.41
C PRO A 93 -0.85 -4.38 -12.58
N GLY A 94 -1.19 -3.27 -13.25
CA GLY A 94 -1.51 -2.01 -12.59
C GLY A 94 -2.74 -2.07 -11.68
N GLU A 95 -3.73 -2.92 -11.97
CA GLU A 95 -4.92 -3.05 -11.11
C GLU A 95 -4.59 -3.58 -9.73
N PHE A 96 -3.59 -4.45 -9.59
CA PHE A 96 -3.16 -4.96 -8.30
C PHE A 96 -2.48 -3.89 -7.47
N ILE A 97 -1.73 -2.99 -8.12
CA ILE A 97 -1.13 -1.82 -7.45
C ILE A 97 -2.22 -0.88 -6.96
N VAL A 98 -3.23 -0.58 -7.79
CA VAL A 98 -4.38 0.24 -7.39
C VAL A 98 -5.15 -0.42 -6.26
N LEU A 99 -5.40 -1.73 -6.32
CA LEU A 99 -6.06 -2.49 -5.26
C LEU A 99 -5.34 -2.34 -3.91
N TRP A 100 -4.01 -2.51 -3.89
CA TRP A 100 -3.22 -2.35 -2.67
C TRP A 100 -3.11 -0.90 -2.21
N ALA A 101 -3.17 0.07 -3.12
CA ALA A 101 -3.11 1.48 -2.77
C ALA A 101 -4.45 2.01 -2.23
N ASP A 102 -5.58 1.64 -2.82
CA ASP A 102 -6.90 2.00 -2.30
C ASP A 102 -7.21 1.22 -1.00
N ASP A 103 -6.78 -0.04 -0.93
CA ASP A 103 -6.78 -0.88 0.27
C ASP A 103 -8.18 -1.02 0.94
N VAL A 104 -9.21 -1.04 0.10
CA VAL A 104 -10.62 -1.18 0.51
C VAL A 104 -10.82 -2.49 1.26
N ASN A 105 -11.63 -2.45 2.31
CA ASN A 105 -11.87 -3.56 3.25
C ASN A 105 -10.65 -3.99 4.08
N VAL A 106 -9.56 -3.22 4.09
CA VAL A 106 -8.39 -3.46 4.95
C VAL A 106 -8.27 -2.36 6.00
N SER A 107 -8.70 -2.67 7.24
CA SER A 107 -8.81 -1.67 8.32
C SER A 107 -7.48 -1.09 8.81
N LYS A 108 -6.33 -1.72 8.52
CA LYS A 108 -5.00 -1.24 8.95
C LYS A 108 -4.20 -0.54 7.84
N LEU A 109 -4.75 -0.53 6.62
CA LEU A 109 -4.10 0.02 5.42
C LEU A 109 -2.67 -0.48 5.17
N GLY A 110 -2.39 -1.73 5.56
CA GLY A 110 -1.03 -2.27 5.55
C GLY A 110 -0.43 -2.27 4.14
N HIS A 111 -1.22 -2.58 3.13
CA HIS A 111 -0.73 -2.62 1.76
C HIS A 111 -0.37 -1.22 1.27
N ARG A 112 -1.27 -0.25 1.48
CA ARG A 112 -1.05 1.15 1.12
C ARG A 112 0.19 1.70 1.80
N ARG A 113 0.30 1.50 3.12
CA ARG A 113 1.42 2.01 3.94
C ARG A 113 2.78 1.51 3.44
N TRP A 114 2.87 0.26 2.98
CA TRP A 114 4.10 -0.24 2.36
C TRP A 114 4.38 0.40 0.99
N LEU A 115 3.36 0.62 0.15
CA LEU A 115 3.55 1.22 -1.18
C LEU A 115 3.97 2.69 -1.13
N VAL A 116 3.43 3.45 -0.17
CA VAL A 116 3.78 4.87 0.04
C VAL A 116 4.77 5.08 1.17
N ASP A 117 5.56 4.05 1.50
CA ASP A 117 6.66 4.18 2.44
C ASP A 117 7.78 5.06 1.84
N PRO A 118 8.20 6.15 2.50
CA PRO A 118 9.31 6.99 2.03
C PRO A 118 10.61 6.21 1.86
N PHE A 119 10.85 5.24 2.72
CA PHE A 119 12.10 4.48 2.80
C PHE A 119 12.12 3.25 1.87
N LEU A 120 11.04 2.98 1.12
CA LEU A 120 11.02 1.93 0.12
C LEU A 120 11.92 2.31 -1.06
N LYS A 121 12.93 1.48 -1.35
CA LYS A 121 13.92 1.74 -2.40
C LYS A 121 13.58 1.08 -3.74
N HIS A 122 13.13 -0.15 -3.68
CA HIS A 122 12.85 -0.96 -4.86
C HIS A 122 11.75 -1.98 -4.57
N VAL A 123 11.15 -2.52 -5.63
CA VAL A 123 10.12 -3.56 -5.57
C VAL A 123 10.36 -4.63 -6.62
N ALA A 124 9.79 -5.81 -6.41
CA ALA A 124 9.63 -6.85 -7.43
C ALA A 124 8.17 -7.28 -7.47
N PHE A 125 7.65 -7.58 -8.66
CA PHE A 125 6.24 -7.88 -8.86
C PHE A 125 6.05 -9.27 -9.47
N GLY A 126 5.16 -10.07 -8.88
CA GLY A 126 4.79 -11.38 -9.37
C GLY A 126 3.29 -11.48 -9.59
N LEU A 127 2.88 -12.16 -10.65
CA LEU A 127 1.50 -12.37 -11.05
C LEU A 127 1.40 -13.70 -11.81
N VAL A 128 0.51 -14.58 -11.35
CA VAL A 128 0.29 -15.90 -11.97
C VAL A 128 -1.21 -16.14 -12.06
N ASP A 129 -1.69 -16.53 -13.24
CA ASP A 129 -3.07 -16.91 -13.49
C ASP A 129 -3.22 -18.37 -13.93
N GLY A 130 -4.43 -18.90 -13.76
CA GLY A 130 -4.82 -20.19 -14.32
C GLY A 130 -5.90 -20.88 -13.51
N SER A 131 -6.18 -22.15 -13.85
CA SER A 131 -7.10 -22.97 -13.06
C SER A 131 -6.43 -23.46 -11.76
N PRO A 132 -7.01 -23.13 -10.59
CA PRO A 132 -6.45 -23.52 -9.29
C PRO A 132 -6.47 -25.04 -9.12
N LEU A 133 -5.55 -25.57 -8.30
CA LEU A 133 -5.47 -26.98 -7.94
C LEU A 133 -6.32 -27.31 -6.71
N VAL A 134 -6.58 -26.30 -5.87
CA VAL A 134 -7.40 -26.40 -4.67
C VAL A 134 -8.49 -25.32 -4.72
N GLY A 135 -9.70 -25.68 -4.29
CA GLY A 135 -10.86 -24.79 -4.30
C GLY A 135 -11.81 -25.07 -5.47
N GLY A 136 -12.90 -24.31 -5.55
CA GLY A 136 -13.98 -24.49 -6.53
C GLY A 136 -14.02 -23.48 -7.68
N ALA A 137 -13.07 -22.53 -7.73
CA ALA A 137 -13.02 -21.53 -8.80
C ALA A 137 -12.47 -22.14 -10.11
N ALA A 138 -12.98 -21.70 -11.26
CA ALA A 138 -12.48 -22.15 -12.55
C ALA A 138 -11.17 -21.42 -12.96
N PHE A 139 -11.04 -20.16 -12.52
CA PHE A 139 -9.89 -19.29 -12.76
C PHE A 139 -9.49 -18.60 -11.46
N SER A 140 -8.19 -18.50 -11.24
CA SER A 140 -7.57 -17.82 -10.10
C SER A 140 -6.36 -17.04 -10.58
N VAL A 141 -6.14 -15.86 -9.99
CA VAL A 141 -4.97 -15.02 -10.22
C VAL A 141 -4.37 -14.68 -8.88
N GLY A 142 -3.15 -15.13 -8.63
CA GLY A 142 -2.34 -14.76 -7.47
C GLY A 142 -1.37 -13.65 -7.81
N SER A 143 -1.17 -12.71 -6.88
CA SER A 143 -0.25 -11.58 -7.06
C SER A 143 0.50 -11.26 -5.78
N ALA A 144 1.77 -10.87 -5.94
CA ALA A 144 2.68 -10.49 -4.86
C ALA A 144 3.53 -9.30 -5.30
N ILE A 145 3.69 -8.28 -4.46
CA ILE A 145 4.70 -7.24 -4.65
C ILE A 145 5.60 -7.16 -3.44
N ARG A 146 6.89 -7.42 -3.62
CA ARG A 146 7.87 -7.36 -2.54
C ARG A 146 8.07 -5.91 -2.13
N VAL A 147 7.86 -5.63 -0.85
CA VAL A 147 7.94 -4.29 -0.24
C VAL A 147 8.82 -4.27 1.01
N ILE A 148 9.20 -5.44 1.52
CA ILE A 148 10.09 -5.58 2.68
C ILE A 148 11.50 -5.93 2.22
N TYR A 149 12.43 -5.02 2.52
CA TYR A 149 13.85 -5.12 2.21
C TYR A 149 14.69 -4.73 3.43
N ALA A 150 15.93 -5.21 3.47
CA ALA A 150 16.90 -4.80 4.48
C ALA A 150 17.52 -3.43 4.14
N GLU A 151 17.55 -3.09 2.86
CA GLU A 151 18.04 -1.80 2.36
C GLU A 151 16.91 -0.76 2.34
N GLU A 152 17.24 0.47 2.71
CA GLU A 152 16.33 1.63 2.68
C GLU A 152 16.76 2.62 1.59
N ALA A 153 15.79 3.40 1.11
CA ALA A 153 16.06 4.53 0.22
C ALA A 153 16.75 5.66 1.01
N ASP A 154 17.76 6.30 0.40
CA ASP A 154 18.27 7.57 0.92
C ASP A 154 17.30 8.68 0.55
N ILE A 155 16.62 9.21 1.57
CA ILE A 155 15.67 10.31 1.46
C ILE A 155 16.12 11.55 2.24
N SER A 156 17.41 11.66 2.58
CA SER A 156 17.95 12.78 3.36
C SER A 156 17.63 14.17 2.78
N ASN A 157 17.45 14.25 1.46
CA ASN A 157 17.10 15.48 0.74
C ASN A 157 15.59 15.65 0.46
N LEU A 158 14.73 14.76 0.95
CA LEU A 158 13.29 14.82 0.74
C LEU A 158 12.68 15.93 1.60
N ALA A 159 12.31 17.04 0.97
CA ALA A 159 11.65 18.17 1.63
C ALA A 159 10.13 17.94 1.81
N LEU A 160 9.75 16.80 2.42
CA LEU A 160 8.36 16.41 2.66
C LEU A 160 8.16 16.12 4.15
N PRO A 161 7.44 16.95 4.92
CA PRO A 161 7.31 16.75 6.37
C PRO A 161 6.33 15.63 6.77
N PHE A 162 5.53 15.12 5.82
CA PHE A 162 4.54 14.07 6.05
C PHE A 162 4.13 13.38 4.75
N VAL A 163 3.70 12.13 4.86
CA VAL A 163 3.00 11.42 3.79
C VAL A 163 1.52 11.42 4.09
N ALA A 164 0.71 11.85 3.13
CA ALA A 164 -0.75 11.79 3.22
C ALA A 164 -1.32 11.15 1.96
N TYR A 165 -2.34 10.31 2.12
CA TYR A 165 -3.07 9.66 1.03
C TYR A 165 -4.57 9.72 1.35
N PRO A 166 -5.39 10.37 0.52
CA PRO A 166 -5.03 11.18 -0.65
C PRO A 166 -4.40 12.54 -0.26
N ARG A 167 -3.76 13.22 -1.22
CA ARG A 167 -3.34 14.63 -1.13
C ARG A 167 -3.18 15.26 -2.51
N GLY A 168 -3.26 16.58 -2.58
CA GLY A 168 -3.12 17.35 -3.82
C GLY A 168 -4.15 16.95 -4.85
N GLU A 169 -3.76 17.00 -6.13
CA GLU A 169 -4.56 16.55 -7.27
C GLU A 169 -4.64 15.03 -7.30
N PHE A 170 -5.72 14.44 -6.78
CA PHE A 170 -5.83 13.02 -6.54
C PHE A 170 -6.89 12.35 -7.45
N PRO A 171 -6.51 11.36 -8.27
CA PRO A 171 -7.45 10.65 -9.13
C PRO A 171 -8.49 9.85 -8.33
N THR A 172 -9.78 10.00 -8.64
CA THR A 172 -10.88 9.25 -8.00
C THR A 172 -10.78 7.75 -8.26
N ALA A 173 -10.18 7.35 -9.37
CA ALA A 173 -9.89 5.94 -9.67
C ALA A 173 -8.91 5.26 -8.68
N LEU A 174 -8.25 6.03 -7.81
CA LEU A 174 -7.30 5.53 -6.81
C LEU A 174 -7.86 5.61 -5.38
N LEU A 175 -9.07 6.12 -5.18
CA LEU A 175 -9.63 6.32 -3.86
C LEU A 175 -11.13 5.99 -3.87
N THR A 176 -11.52 5.03 -3.04
CA THR A 176 -12.93 4.86 -2.70
C THR A 176 -13.34 5.98 -1.72
N ASN A 177 -14.29 6.84 -2.13
CA ASN A 177 -14.66 8.07 -1.40
C ASN A 177 -15.07 7.86 0.08
N ASP A 178 -15.70 6.74 0.43
CA ASP A 178 -16.06 6.41 1.81
C ASP A 178 -15.03 5.51 2.52
N TRP A 179 -13.81 5.43 1.98
CA TRP A 179 -12.71 4.70 2.58
C TRP A 179 -11.71 5.62 3.30
N PHE A 180 -10.70 5.01 3.93
CA PHE A 180 -9.82 5.74 4.82
C PHE A 180 -8.89 6.71 4.09
N PHE A 181 -8.75 7.91 4.65
CA PHE A 181 -7.58 8.75 4.51
C PHE A 181 -6.49 8.23 5.45
N SER A 182 -5.22 8.46 5.08
CA SER A 182 -4.06 8.09 5.90
C SER A 182 -3.03 9.21 5.93
N PHE A 183 -2.37 9.36 7.07
CA PHE A 183 -1.39 10.40 7.35
C PHE A 183 -0.27 9.83 8.22
N GLY A 184 0.97 10.19 7.93
CA GLY A 184 2.13 9.88 8.76
C GLY A 184 3.16 11.00 8.69
N VAL A 185 3.76 11.34 9.83
CA VAL A 185 4.78 12.39 9.96
C VAL A 185 6.15 11.82 9.58
N LEU A 186 6.87 12.51 8.70
CA LEU A 186 8.28 12.26 8.43
C LEU A 186 9.11 13.28 9.23
N ALA A 187 9.35 12.95 10.49
CA ALA A 187 10.06 13.79 11.45
C ALA A 187 11.57 13.85 11.17
N ASP A 188 12.14 12.74 10.72
CA ASP A 188 13.58 12.63 10.44
C ASP A 188 13.82 11.69 9.24
N PRO A 189 14.25 12.24 8.09
CA PRO A 189 14.51 11.45 6.88
C PRO A 189 15.80 10.62 6.95
N SER A 190 16.65 10.80 7.97
CA SER A 190 17.92 10.09 8.07
C SER A 190 17.79 8.61 8.45
N GLY A 191 16.63 8.18 8.95
CA GLY A 191 16.38 6.78 9.23
C GLY A 191 14.92 6.50 9.57
N ARG A 192 14.39 5.38 9.07
CA ARG A 192 12.98 4.99 9.27
C ARG A 192 12.54 5.10 10.73
N PHE A 193 13.28 4.45 11.62
CA PHE A 193 12.89 4.31 13.02
C PHE A 193 13.02 5.59 13.85
N ASN A 194 13.66 6.63 13.32
CA ASN A 194 13.66 7.96 13.96
C ASN A 194 12.28 8.64 13.90
N ASN A 195 11.35 8.08 13.14
CA ASN A 195 9.99 8.58 12.96
C ASN A 195 8.96 7.87 13.87
N GLY A 196 9.42 7.10 14.86
CA GLY A 196 8.53 6.33 15.75
C GLY A 196 7.86 7.17 16.84
N ASP A 197 8.50 8.23 17.33
CA ASP A 197 8.00 9.05 18.43
C ASP A 197 7.02 10.13 17.94
N VAL A 198 5.86 9.69 17.48
CA VAL A 198 4.75 10.52 17.02
C VAL A 198 3.47 10.08 17.72
N ASP A 199 2.90 10.97 18.54
CA ASP A 199 1.67 10.72 19.30
C ASP A 199 0.49 11.51 18.73
N TYR A 200 -0.53 10.76 18.30
CA TYR A 200 -1.79 11.27 17.74
C TYR A 200 -2.94 11.30 18.75
N SER A 201 -2.74 10.87 20.01
CA SER A 201 -3.81 10.72 21.01
C SER A 201 -4.54 12.01 21.35
N GLN A 202 -3.89 13.16 21.14
CA GLN A 202 -4.46 14.50 21.32
C GLN A 202 -4.73 15.22 20.00
N ALA A 203 -4.51 14.55 18.86
CA ALA A 203 -4.64 15.16 17.56
C ALA A 203 -6.12 15.44 17.23
N GLN A 204 -6.38 16.57 16.58
CA GLN A 204 -7.72 16.93 16.10
C GLN A 204 -7.71 17.05 14.59
N ILE A 205 -8.56 16.26 13.93
CA ILE A 205 -8.71 16.26 12.48
C ILE A 205 -9.91 17.13 12.12
N ARG A 206 -9.73 18.06 11.19
CA ARG A 206 -10.81 18.83 10.58
C ARG A 206 -10.66 18.81 9.06
N VAL A 207 -11.75 18.48 8.38
CA VAL A 207 -11.83 18.50 6.91
C VAL A 207 -12.90 19.50 6.52
N THR A 208 -12.59 20.43 5.61
CA THR A 208 -13.56 21.42 5.14
C THR A 208 -13.67 21.46 3.62
N ASP A 209 -14.87 21.74 3.13
CA ASP A 209 -15.12 22.06 1.74
C ASP A 209 -14.69 23.51 1.37
N PRO A 210 -14.81 23.94 0.10
CA PRO A 210 -14.48 25.30 -0.32
C PRO A 210 -15.32 26.41 0.32
N SER A 211 -16.51 26.10 0.86
CA SER A 211 -17.34 27.07 1.59
C SER A 211 -16.87 27.28 3.04
N GLY A 212 -15.94 26.42 3.52
CA GLY A 212 -15.45 26.40 4.90
C GLY A 212 -16.31 25.53 5.83
N ALA A 213 -17.35 24.87 5.31
CA ALA A 213 -18.17 23.94 6.08
C ALA A 213 -17.35 22.69 6.42
N ALA A 214 -17.45 22.24 7.66
CA ALA A 214 -16.75 21.05 8.13
C ALA A 214 -17.50 19.77 7.73
N LEU A 215 -16.77 18.81 7.18
CA LEU A 215 -17.26 17.46 6.94
C LEU A 215 -17.13 16.62 8.20
N SER A 216 -17.93 15.56 8.29
CA SER A 216 -17.83 14.57 9.37
C SER A 216 -16.52 13.80 9.24
N VAL A 217 -15.85 13.58 10.37
CA VAL A 217 -14.67 12.71 10.49
C VAL A 217 -15.05 11.54 11.38
N THR A 218 -14.85 10.32 10.87
CA THR A 218 -15.29 9.09 11.53
C THR A 218 -14.20 8.02 11.51
N GLU A 219 -14.38 6.97 12.31
CA GLU A 219 -13.48 5.80 12.35
C GLU A 219 -12.00 6.15 12.55
N VAL A 220 -11.71 7.18 13.35
CA VAL A 220 -10.35 7.60 13.63
C VAL A 220 -9.60 6.49 14.36
N SER A 221 -8.41 6.14 13.86
CA SER A 221 -7.48 5.23 14.53
C SER A 221 -6.04 5.60 14.21
N PHE A 222 -5.14 5.26 15.12
CA PHE A 222 -3.72 5.58 15.01
C PHE A 222 -2.86 4.53 15.69
N THR A 223 -1.57 4.53 15.38
CA THR A 223 -0.57 3.71 16.08
C THR A 223 -0.08 4.41 17.34
N ASP A 224 0.21 3.64 18.39
CA ASP A 224 0.96 4.16 19.54
C ASP A 224 2.37 4.60 19.14
N PRO A 225 2.97 5.57 19.88
CA PRO A 225 4.37 5.96 19.68
C PRO A 225 5.32 4.78 19.89
N ASN A 226 6.42 4.78 19.13
CA ASN A 226 7.46 3.76 19.15
C ASN A 226 6.92 2.33 19.01
N PRO A 227 6.16 2.04 17.93
CA PRO A 227 5.52 0.74 17.76
C PRO A 227 6.55 -0.37 17.57
N THR A 228 6.29 -1.53 18.19
CA THR A 228 7.15 -2.72 18.06
C THR A 228 6.98 -3.48 16.74
N SER A 229 5.94 -3.14 15.98
CA SER A 229 5.64 -3.67 14.65
C SER A 229 5.33 -2.52 13.71
N VAL A 230 6.01 -2.48 12.57
CA VAL A 230 5.92 -1.38 11.60
C VAL A 230 5.37 -1.85 10.27
N MET A 231 4.63 -0.96 9.60
CA MET A 231 4.22 -1.12 8.20
C MET A 231 4.58 0.18 7.49
N GLY A 232 5.67 0.16 6.71
CA GLY A 232 6.26 1.36 6.13
C GLY A 232 6.77 2.33 7.20
N LEU A 233 6.35 3.59 7.10
CA LEU A 233 6.65 4.63 8.08
C LEU A 233 6.11 4.22 9.48
N PRO A 234 6.90 4.34 10.56
CA PRO A 234 6.59 3.77 11.88
C PRO A 234 5.65 4.66 12.72
N ASN A 235 4.80 5.44 12.07
CA ASN A 235 3.68 6.16 12.67
C ASN A 235 2.56 6.24 11.64
N HIS A 236 1.31 6.23 12.09
CA HIS A 236 0.15 6.24 11.20
C HIS A 236 -1.09 6.75 11.92
N LEU A 237 -1.82 7.62 11.22
CA LEU A 237 -3.15 8.11 11.57
C LEU A 237 -4.07 7.88 10.36
N GLN A 238 -5.29 7.40 10.60
CA GLN A 238 -6.31 7.22 9.57
C GLN A 238 -7.69 7.60 10.07
N TRP A 239 -8.55 8.00 9.14
CA TRP A 239 -9.95 8.35 9.39
C TRP A 239 -10.75 8.27 8.08
N LYS A 240 -12.09 8.21 8.18
CA LYS A 240 -12.99 8.31 7.03
C LYS A 240 -13.66 9.68 6.99
N VAL A 241 -13.98 10.12 5.78
CA VAL A 241 -14.67 11.38 5.51
C VAL A 241 -15.88 11.09 4.62
N PRO A 242 -17.04 10.72 5.18
CA PRO A 242 -18.22 10.45 4.35
C PRO A 242 -18.69 11.69 3.59
N GLY A 243 -19.18 11.48 2.38
CA GLY A 243 -19.79 12.54 1.57
C GLY A 243 -18.79 13.38 0.74
N LEU A 244 -17.60 12.85 0.47
CA LEU A 244 -16.70 13.42 -0.53
C LEU A 244 -17.34 13.40 -1.93
N GLN A 245 -17.02 14.43 -2.72
CA GLN A 245 -17.53 14.62 -4.06
C GLN A 245 -16.37 14.84 -5.04
N ASP A 246 -16.51 14.24 -6.22
CA ASP A 246 -15.60 14.43 -7.33
C ASP A 246 -15.62 15.90 -7.79
N GLY A 247 -14.47 16.43 -8.18
CA GLY A 247 -14.27 17.82 -8.60
C GLY A 247 -14.20 18.84 -7.44
N VAL A 248 -14.25 18.40 -6.18
CA VAL A 248 -14.19 19.30 -5.01
C VAL A 248 -12.80 19.28 -4.37
N THR A 249 -12.33 20.48 -3.97
CA THR A 249 -11.11 20.65 -3.16
C THR A 249 -11.47 20.75 -1.68
N TYR A 250 -10.92 19.84 -0.89
CA TYR A 250 -11.03 19.84 0.56
C TYR A 250 -9.72 20.30 1.20
N THR A 251 -9.82 20.98 2.34
CA THR A 251 -8.69 21.30 3.21
C THR A 251 -8.73 20.38 4.42
N VAL A 252 -7.63 19.68 4.66
CA VAL A 252 -7.42 18.85 5.85
C VAL A 252 -6.46 19.58 6.78
N THR A 253 -6.86 19.75 8.03
CA THR A 253 -5.99 20.22 9.11
C THR A 253 -5.94 19.18 10.22
N ILE A 254 -4.73 18.88 10.71
CA ILE A 254 -4.48 17.97 11.82
C ILE A 254 -3.66 18.75 12.84
N THR A 255 -4.28 19.10 13.97
CA THR A 255 -3.62 19.90 15.01
C THR A 255 -3.24 19.05 16.21
N ASN A 256 -2.32 19.55 17.05
CA ASN A 256 -1.87 18.91 18.28
C ASN A 256 -1.25 17.51 18.10
N VAL A 257 -0.62 17.24 16.96
CA VAL A 257 0.21 16.03 16.79
C VAL A 257 1.51 16.24 17.56
N ARG A 258 1.86 15.36 18.50
CA ARG A 258 3.11 15.48 19.25
C ARG A 258 4.21 14.72 18.52
N VAL A 259 5.17 15.46 17.96
CA VAL A 259 6.35 14.91 17.28
C VAL A 259 7.55 15.11 18.18
N ASN A 260 8.18 14.02 18.64
CA ASN A 260 9.27 14.07 19.63
C ASN A 260 8.89 14.91 20.86
N GLY A 261 7.67 14.69 21.39
CA GLY A 261 7.07 15.43 22.51
C GLY A 261 6.60 16.86 22.21
N THR A 262 6.92 17.42 21.05
CA THR A 262 6.58 18.80 20.67
C THR A 262 5.29 18.85 19.85
N PRO A 263 4.26 19.64 20.24
CA PRO A 263 3.05 19.82 19.42
C PRO A 263 3.37 20.46 18.07
N GLN A 264 2.82 19.89 17.01
CA GLN A 264 2.89 20.39 15.64
C GLN A 264 1.52 20.28 14.97
N ASP A 265 1.26 21.22 14.06
CA ASP A 265 0.05 21.28 13.26
C ASP A 265 0.40 21.05 11.79
N PHE A 266 -0.46 20.32 11.09
CA PHE A 266 -0.30 20.00 9.68
C PHE A 266 -1.54 20.43 8.90
N SER A 267 -1.33 20.89 7.67
CA SER A 267 -2.40 21.26 6.75
C SER A 267 -2.05 20.87 5.34
N TYR A 268 -3.01 20.31 4.60
CA TYR A 268 -2.87 19.99 3.18
C TYR A 268 -4.23 20.00 2.47
N THR A 269 -4.21 20.03 1.15
CA THR A 269 -5.41 19.97 0.31
C THR A 269 -5.58 18.60 -0.34
N VAL A 270 -6.82 18.26 -0.68
CA VAL A 270 -7.19 17.10 -1.50
C VAL A 270 -8.18 17.58 -2.55
N HIS A 271 -7.84 17.48 -3.83
CA HIS A 271 -8.74 17.73 -4.95
C HIS A 271 -9.02 16.39 -5.66
N LEU A 272 -10.26 15.93 -5.63
CA LEU A 272 -10.66 14.66 -6.25
C LEU A 272 -11.00 14.89 -7.73
N ARG A 273 -10.40 14.16 -8.67
CA ARG A 273 -10.65 14.33 -10.11
C ARG A 273 -10.56 13.05 -10.93
#